data_AF-A0A5B0PJZ3-F1
#
_entry.id   AF-A0A5B0PJZ3-F1
#
_cell.length_a   1.000
_cell.length_b   1.000
_cell.length_c   1.000
_cell.angle_alpha   90.00
_cell.angle_beta   90.00
_cell.angle_gamma   90.00
#
_symmetry.space_group_name_H-M   'P 1'
#
loop_
_entity.id
_entity.type
_entity.pdbx_description
1 polymer ?
#
loop_
_entity_poly.entity_id
_entity_poly.type
_entity_poly.pdbx_seq_one_letter_code
_entity_poly.pdbx_strand_id
1 'polypeptide(L)'
;MDGSYSRNPTAAWEDEVLDSPFVDLYSYHFYGTGDLRPYQSLQDQVRAHGKTFIVGEHGFYDKVEVYDSFYKNATCAGALIWSLRSHSEDGGFVTHGEGNNIFSYHAPGFRNQTSDKFDTQEADVISFTYDASYTVLGLEPPPKPVPGAPDAFLVTNGTHAGLSWRGSAWAQQYEVYGAFLQDLRFNLISQSVQDNVEAGQLFVPLDPHDPTKPIKITLPAPIPERSHAGFIDTKWCLPGSPAPCPLGVDFPKQVDDPSNPRSNQTQHTIFSDAIDTAQNIYKRLLPMGPPLPTIPLPQLSLSFTGGWFSVRAISADGTPGGLSQSVFLKTDWNANAVN
;
A
#
# COMPACT_ATOMS: atom_id res chain seq x y z
N MET A 1 -11.75 15.41 9.19
CA MET A 1 -11.27 15.61 7.81
C MET A 1 -12.35 15.38 6.77
N ASP A 2 -13.54 14.88 7.12
CA ASP A 2 -14.72 15.18 6.29
C ASP A 2 -15.14 16.60 6.64
N GLY A 3 -14.55 17.56 5.93
CA GLY A 3 -14.70 18.98 6.18
C GLY A 3 -15.99 19.56 5.60
N SER A 4 -16.79 18.76 4.88
CA SER A 4 -18.07 19.18 4.30
C SER A 4 -19.24 18.66 5.14
N TYR A 5 -20.23 19.51 5.40
CA TYR A 5 -21.48 19.13 6.07
C TYR A 5 -22.29 18.13 5.24
N SER A 6 -22.18 18.24 3.91
CA SER A 6 -22.88 17.37 2.98
C SER A 6 -22.10 17.23 1.67
N ARG A 7 -22.29 16.11 0.95
CA ARG A 7 -21.87 15.95 -0.45
C ARG A 7 -22.77 16.74 -1.42
N ASN A 8 -23.39 17.83 -0.97
CA ASN A 8 -24.11 18.76 -1.81
C ASN A 8 -23.22 20.00 -2.05
N PRO A 9 -22.69 20.21 -3.26
CA PRO A 9 -21.81 21.34 -3.53
C PRO A 9 -22.50 22.71 -3.42
N THR A 10 -23.83 22.76 -3.38
CA THR A 10 -24.58 24.01 -3.16
C THR A 10 -24.76 24.35 -1.68
N ALA A 11 -24.45 23.42 -0.78
CA ALA A 11 -24.56 23.55 0.67
C ALA A 11 -23.44 22.75 1.37
N ALA A 12 -22.21 22.91 0.87
CA ALA A 12 -21.05 22.16 1.35
C ALA A 12 -20.68 22.52 2.80
N TRP A 13 -20.90 23.79 3.17
CA TRP A 13 -20.64 24.36 4.49
C TRP A 13 -21.68 25.42 4.83
N GLU A 14 -21.98 25.54 6.11
CA GLU A 14 -22.77 26.60 6.70
C GLU A 14 -21.97 27.91 6.73
N ASP A 15 -22.67 29.03 6.50
CA ASP A 15 -22.06 30.36 6.50
C ASP A 15 -21.41 30.68 7.86
N GLU A 16 -22.02 30.26 8.98
CA GLU A 16 -21.47 30.47 10.31
C GLU A 16 -20.13 29.74 10.53
N VAL A 17 -19.95 28.59 9.87
CA VAL A 17 -18.68 27.87 9.92
C VAL A 17 -17.66 28.64 9.08
N LEU A 18 -18.00 28.99 7.84
CA LEU A 18 -17.13 29.76 6.93
C LEU A 18 -16.61 31.07 7.56
N ASP A 19 -17.46 31.77 8.32
CA ASP A 19 -17.12 33.00 9.05
C ASP A 19 -16.43 32.76 10.40
N SER A 20 -16.33 31.51 10.87
CA SER A 20 -15.74 31.18 12.16
C SER A 20 -14.27 31.60 12.24
N PRO A 21 -13.84 32.30 13.30
CA PRO A 21 -12.43 32.63 13.50
C PRO A 21 -11.59 31.42 13.95
N PHE A 22 -12.21 30.26 14.18
CA PHE A 22 -11.56 29.07 14.71
C PHE A 22 -11.33 27.97 13.66
N VAL A 23 -11.79 28.19 12.43
CA VAL A 23 -11.67 27.23 11.33
C VAL A 23 -10.97 27.91 10.15
N ASP A 24 -9.81 27.38 9.77
CA ASP A 24 -8.95 27.96 8.74
C ASP A 24 -8.90 27.13 7.45
N LEU A 25 -9.19 25.83 7.56
CA LEU A 25 -9.04 24.84 6.50
C LEU A 25 -10.37 24.15 6.22
N TYR A 26 -10.79 24.19 4.96
CA TYR A 26 -12.01 23.58 4.46
C TYR A 26 -11.67 22.52 3.43
N SER A 27 -12.34 21.38 3.53
CA SER A 27 -12.17 20.29 2.58
C SER A 27 -13.49 19.87 1.95
N TYR A 28 -13.42 19.47 0.69
CA TYR A 28 -14.49 18.79 -0.01
C TYR A 28 -13.91 17.59 -0.75
N HIS A 29 -14.75 16.59 -0.97
CA HIS A 29 -14.36 15.31 -1.51
C HIS A 29 -15.03 15.09 -2.89
N PHE A 30 -14.26 14.72 -3.91
CA PHE A 30 -14.74 14.60 -5.29
C PHE A 30 -14.57 13.18 -5.85
N TYR A 31 -15.67 12.45 -6.02
CA TYR A 31 -15.64 11.07 -6.47
C TYR A 31 -16.36 10.86 -7.81
N GLY A 32 -15.62 10.41 -8.81
CA GLY A 32 -16.13 10.24 -10.17
C GLY A 32 -15.92 11.48 -11.03
N THR A 33 -15.84 11.27 -12.34
CA THR A 33 -15.44 12.30 -13.32
C THR A 33 -16.34 13.54 -13.30
N GLY A 34 -17.65 13.34 -13.06
CA GLY A 34 -18.63 14.42 -13.05
C GLY A 34 -18.59 15.33 -11.82
N ASP A 35 -17.96 14.87 -10.74
CA ASP A 35 -17.99 15.52 -9.43
C ASP A 35 -16.96 16.63 -9.30
N LEU A 36 -16.04 16.74 -10.25
CA LEU A 36 -15.08 17.85 -10.32
C LEU A 36 -15.70 19.19 -10.77
N ARG A 37 -16.91 19.20 -11.33
CA ARG A 37 -17.58 20.41 -11.83
C ARG A 37 -17.66 21.56 -10.81
N PRO A 38 -18.07 21.35 -9.55
CA PRO A 38 -18.14 22.41 -8.53
C PRO A 38 -16.80 22.80 -7.90
N TYR A 39 -15.67 22.18 -8.28
CA TYR A 39 -14.35 22.43 -7.67
C TYR A 39 -14.03 23.93 -7.56
N GLN A 40 -14.12 24.67 -8.67
CA GLN A 40 -13.74 26.07 -8.70
C GLN A 40 -14.66 26.94 -7.85
N SER A 41 -15.98 26.72 -7.91
CA SER A 41 -16.96 27.49 -7.12
C SER A 41 -16.80 27.26 -5.62
N LEU A 42 -16.54 26.02 -5.19
CA LEU A 42 -16.31 25.69 -3.79
C LEU A 42 -15.02 26.33 -3.26
N GLN A 43 -13.95 26.28 -4.07
CA GLN A 43 -12.70 26.94 -3.72
C GLN A 43 -12.89 28.47 -3.60
N ASP A 44 -13.59 29.09 -4.54
CA ASP A 44 -13.80 30.53 -4.55
C ASP A 44 -14.68 30.98 -3.38
N GLN A 45 -15.68 30.18 -2.99
CA GLN A 45 -16.48 30.41 -1.79
C GLN A 45 -15.57 30.46 -0.55
N VAL A 46 -14.78 29.41 -0.30
CA VAL A 46 -13.87 29.35 0.86
C VAL A 46 -12.88 30.53 0.86
N ARG A 47 -12.34 30.88 -0.31
CA ARG A 47 -11.40 32.01 -0.45
C ARG A 47 -12.04 33.36 -0.18
N ALA A 48 -13.32 33.55 -0.47
CA ALA A 48 -14.03 34.79 -0.21
C ALA A 48 -14.07 35.12 1.30
N HIS A 49 -14.03 34.10 2.16
CA HIS A 49 -13.94 34.25 3.62
C HIS A 49 -12.49 34.32 4.13
N GLY A 50 -11.50 34.44 3.24
CA GLY A 50 -10.08 34.47 3.61
C GLY A 50 -9.56 33.13 4.16
N LYS A 51 -10.22 32.02 3.82
CA LYS A 51 -9.91 30.68 4.30
C LYS A 51 -9.17 29.84 3.25
N THR A 52 -8.61 28.72 3.67
CA THR A 52 -7.86 27.80 2.79
C THR A 52 -8.72 26.61 2.39
N PHE A 53 -8.79 26.34 1.09
CA PHE A 53 -9.45 25.16 0.54
C PHE A 53 -8.43 24.07 0.19
N ILE A 54 -8.76 22.83 0.54
CA ILE A 54 -8.07 21.61 0.09
C ILE A 54 -9.08 20.61 -0.48
N VAL A 55 -8.63 19.75 -1.38
CA VAL A 55 -9.40 18.58 -1.78
C VAL A 55 -9.09 17.45 -0.80
N GLY A 56 -10.05 17.18 0.09
CA GLY A 56 -9.86 16.24 1.21
C GLY A 56 -9.78 14.79 0.75
N GLU A 57 -10.50 14.45 -0.31
CA GLU A 57 -10.42 13.18 -1.01
C GLU A 57 -10.77 13.41 -2.49
N HIS A 58 -10.12 12.71 -3.40
CA HIS A 58 -10.63 12.60 -4.76
C HIS A 58 -10.27 11.27 -5.40
N GLY A 59 -10.97 10.93 -6.48
CA GLY A 59 -10.63 9.81 -7.34
C GLY A 59 -11.84 9.18 -7.98
N PHE A 60 -11.71 7.89 -8.30
CA PHE A 60 -12.75 7.06 -8.93
C PHE A 60 -13.16 7.56 -10.32
N TYR A 61 -12.25 8.25 -11.00
CA TYR A 61 -12.50 8.73 -12.35
C TYR A 61 -12.55 7.55 -13.33
N ASP A 62 -13.40 7.69 -14.34
CA ASP A 62 -13.54 6.69 -15.41
C ASP A 62 -12.21 6.41 -16.11
N LYS A 63 -11.42 7.47 -16.32
CA LYS A 63 -10.16 7.41 -17.07
C LYS A 63 -9.03 8.09 -16.33
N VAL A 64 -7.82 7.57 -16.54
CA VAL A 64 -6.63 8.05 -15.86
C VAL A 64 -6.26 9.49 -16.24
N GLU A 65 -6.60 9.95 -17.45
CA GLU A 65 -6.28 11.31 -17.91
C GLU A 65 -7.03 12.40 -17.12
N VAL A 66 -8.12 12.02 -16.44
CA VAL A 66 -8.85 12.94 -15.55
C VAL A 66 -8.00 13.28 -14.33
N TYR A 67 -7.18 12.36 -13.81
CA TYR A 67 -6.26 12.64 -12.70
C TYR A 67 -5.17 13.64 -13.11
N ASP A 68 -4.50 13.38 -14.23
CA ASP A 68 -3.47 14.28 -14.78
C ASP A 68 -4.05 15.67 -15.07
N SER A 69 -5.24 15.73 -15.68
CA SER A 69 -5.95 16.99 -15.95
C SER A 69 -6.34 17.71 -14.67
N PHE A 70 -6.82 17.00 -13.64
CA PHE A 70 -7.14 17.58 -12.35
C PHE A 70 -5.89 18.19 -11.70
N TYR A 71 -4.78 17.45 -11.62
CA TYR A 71 -3.55 17.95 -11.00
C TYR A 71 -2.95 19.16 -11.72
N LYS A 72 -3.01 19.22 -13.06
CA LYS A 72 -2.54 20.37 -13.84
C LYS A 72 -3.39 21.64 -13.63
N ASN A 73 -4.67 21.49 -13.32
CA ASN A 73 -5.61 22.59 -13.17
C ASN A 73 -5.93 22.92 -11.71
N ALA A 74 -5.48 22.09 -10.75
CA ALA A 74 -5.70 22.31 -9.34
C ALA A 74 -4.98 23.60 -8.90
N THR A 75 -5.75 24.48 -8.26
CA THR A 75 -5.26 25.76 -7.71
C THR A 75 -5.43 25.84 -6.18
N CYS A 76 -5.95 24.78 -5.56
CA CYS A 76 -6.13 24.66 -4.11
C CYS A 76 -4.79 24.41 -3.39
N ALA A 77 -4.79 24.43 -2.06
CA ALA A 77 -3.56 24.25 -1.28
C ALA A 77 -3.02 22.81 -1.30
N GLY A 78 -3.83 21.84 -1.75
CA GLY A 78 -3.45 20.44 -1.85
C GLY A 78 -4.64 19.53 -2.10
N ALA A 79 -4.36 18.31 -2.55
CA ALA A 79 -5.34 17.29 -2.82
C ALA A 79 -4.86 15.92 -2.31
N LEU A 80 -5.80 15.10 -1.84
CA LEU A 80 -5.51 13.75 -1.34
C LEU A 80 -6.23 12.72 -2.19
N ILE A 81 -5.49 11.83 -2.84
CA ILE A 81 -6.08 10.70 -3.57
C ILE A 81 -6.65 9.68 -2.58
N TRP A 82 -7.84 9.17 -2.86
CA TRP A 82 -8.43 8.08 -2.10
C TRP A 82 -8.40 6.76 -2.90
N SER A 83 -7.83 5.67 -2.37
CA SER A 83 -7.02 5.59 -1.15
C SER A 83 -5.83 4.66 -1.32
N LEU A 84 -4.74 4.99 -0.63
CA LEU A 84 -3.59 4.09 -0.52
C LEU A 84 -3.79 3.08 0.60
N ARG A 85 -3.36 1.83 0.37
CA ARG A 85 -3.25 0.80 1.41
C ARG A 85 -1.82 0.28 1.53
N SER A 86 -1.50 -0.23 2.71
CA SER A 86 -0.16 -0.74 3.04
C SER A 86 0.02 -2.17 2.55
N HIS A 87 1.28 -2.59 2.50
CA HIS A 87 1.61 -4.01 2.58
C HIS A 87 0.98 -4.62 3.85
N SER A 88 0.60 -5.89 3.77
CA SER A 88 0.15 -6.66 4.93
C SER A 88 1.34 -7.15 5.76
N GLU A 89 1.12 -7.34 7.06
CA GLU A 89 2.09 -8.05 7.91
C GLU A 89 2.27 -9.51 7.48
N ASP A 90 1.22 -10.12 6.93
CA ASP A 90 1.22 -11.51 6.41
C ASP A 90 1.76 -11.63 4.97
N GLY A 91 2.33 -10.54 4.43
CA GLY A 91 2.78 -10.45 3.05
C GLY A 91 1.67 -10.14 2.05
N GLY A 92 2.05 -9.65 0.86
CA GLY A 92 1.11 -9.04 -0.09
C GLY A 92 0.60 -7.68 0.38
N PHE A 93 -0.58 -7.27 -0.09
CA PHE A 93 -1.21 -5.99 0.26
C PHE A 93 -2.58 -6.14 0.94
N VAL A 94 -2.87 -5.19 1.83
CA VAL A 94 -4.24 -4.97 2.30
C VAL A 94 -5.02 -4.32 1.15
N THR A 95 -6.13 -4.92 0.75
CA THR A 95 -6.97 -4.39 -0.35
C THR A 95 -8.32 -3.91 0.16
N HIS A 96 -8.91 -2.95 -0.57
CA HIS A 96 -10.24 -2.44 -0.31
C HIS A 96 -10.95 -2.16 -1.63
N GLY A 97 -12.23 -2.52 -1.74
CA GLY A 97 -13.05 -2.27 -2.94
C GLY A 97 -14.12 -1.23 -2.66
N GLU A 98 -14.35 -0.36 -3.63
CA GLU A 98 -15.33 0.75 -3.55
C GLU A 98 -16.56 0.49 -4.46
N GLY A 99 -16.57 -0.66 -5.14
CA GLY A 99 -17.54 -0.97 -6.20
C GLY A 99 -17.04 -0.54 -7.58
N ASN A 100 -17.79 -0.85 -8.65
CA ASN A 100 -17.47 -0.45 -10.02
C ASN A 100 -16.02 -0.73 -10.49
N ASN A 101 -15.45 -1.87 -10.06
CA ASN A 101 -14.06 -2.27 -10.33
C ASN A 101 -12.97 -1.35 -9.75
N ILE A 102 -13.35 -0.43 -8.86
CA ILE A 102 -12.42 0.47 -8.18
C ILE A 102 -11.91 -0.21 -6.92
N PHE A 103 -10.59 -0.19 -6.77
CA PHE A 103 -9.91 -0.72 -5.59
C PHE A 103 -8.89 0.27 -5.04
N SER A 104 -8.44 0.02 -3.82
CA SER A 104 -7.34 0.77 -3.23
C SER A 104 -6.08 0.69 -4.07
N TYR A 105 -5.30 1.78 -4.02
CA TYR A 105 -4.01 1.90 -4.67
C TYR A 105 -2.87 1.48 -3.74
N HIS A 106 -1.76 1.08 -4.33
CA HIS A 106 -0.56 0.67 -3.60
C HIS A 106 0.66 1.33 -4.24
N ALA A 107 1.63 1.81 -3.45
CA ALA A 107 2.87 2.37 -4.01
C ALA A 107 3.89 1.25 -4.28
N PRO A 108 4.46 1.11 -5.49
CA PRO A 108 4.51 2.12 -6.58
C PRO A 108 3.35 2.04 -7.58
N GLY A 109 2.51 1.02 -7.47
CA GLY A 109 1.42 0.69 -8.37
C GLY A 109 1.87 -0.36 -9.39
N PHE A 110 0.94 -1.17 -9.88
CA PHE A 110 1.24 -2.30 -10.75
C PHE A 110 0.50 -2.17 -12.08
N ARG A 111 1.22 -2.34 -13.20
CA ARG A 111 0.57 -2.35 -14.52
C ARG A 111 -0.10 -3.68 -14.83
N ASN A 112 0.47 -4.77 -14.31
CA ASN A 112 -0.02 -6.12 -14.51
C ASN A 112 -0.60 -6.63 -13.20
N GLN A 113 -1.92 -6.61 -13.07
CA GLN A 113 -2.57 -7.08 -11.86
C GLN A 113 -2.60 -8.60 -11.79
N THR A 114 -2.31 -9.13 -10.60
CA THR A 114 -2.34 -10.58 -10.32
C THR A 114 -3.57 -11.00 -9.51
N SER A 115 -4.34 -10.05 -8.98
CA SER A 115 -5.64 -10.24 -8.31
C SER A 115 -6.67 -9.24 -8.84
N ASP A 116 -7.94 -9.66 -8.87
CA ASP A 116 -9.06 -8.81 -9.25
C ASP A 116 -9.42 -7.76 -8.19
N LYS A 117 -8.73 -7.78 -7.04
CA LYS A 117 -8.84 -6.79 -5.96
C LYS A 117 -7.80 -5.68 -6.02
N PHE A 118 -7.10 -5.56 -7.16
CA PHE A 118 -6.19 -4.47 -7.44
C PHE A 118 -6.75 -3.61 -8.57
N ASP A 119 -6.60 -2.30 -8.42
CA ASP A 119 -7.15 -1.34 -9.36
C ASP A 119 -6.32 -1.32 -10.65
N THR A 120 -6.97 -1.45 -11.81
CA THR A 120 -6.25 -1.54 -13.08
C THR A 120 -5.62 -0.21 -13.53
N GLN A 121 -5.97 0.91 -12.89
CA GLN A 121 -5.40 2.23 -13.17
C GLN A 121 -4.33 2.64 -12.14
N GLU A 122 -4.05 1.83 -11.11
CA GLU A 122 -3.25 2.27 -9.95
C GLU A 122 -1.84 2.74 -10.30
N ALA A 123 -1.17 2.12 -11.28
CA ALA A 123 0.20 2.48 -11.64
C ALA A 123 0.31 3.92 -12.11
N ASP A 124 -0.64 4.35 -12.94
CA ASP A 124 -0.65 5.71 -13.46
C ASP A 124 -1.21 6.70 -12.42
N VAL A 125 -2.24 6.31 -11.66
CA VAL A 125 -2.76 7.15 -10.56
C VAL A 125 -1.68 7.46 -9.51
N ILE A 126 -0.93 6.45 -9.06
CA ILE A 126 0.18 6.63 -8.11
C ILE A 126 1.28 7.49 -8.72
N SER A 127 1.66 7.24 -9.97
CA SER A 127 2.71 8.04 -10.61
C SER A 127 2.32 9.51 -10.75
N PHE A 128 1.12 9.79 -11.26
CA PHE A 128 0.61 11.16 -11.42
C PHE A 128 0.49 11.88 -10.08
N THR A 129 0.01 11.18 -9.04
CA THR A 129 -0.09 11.75 -7.69
C THR A 129 1.29 12.10 -7.13
N TYR A 130 2.28 11.23 -7.29
CA TYR A 130 3.65 11.52 -6.86
C TYR A 130 4.22 12.74 -7.59
N ASP A 131 4.09 12.81 -8.92
CA ASP A 131 4.64 13.91 -9.71
C ASP A 131 3.95 15.24 -9.36
N ALA A 132 2.63 15.21 -9.16
CA ALA A 132 1.84 16.36 -8.73
C ALA A 132 2.28 16.88 -7.35
N SER A 133 2.68 15.99 -6.43
CA SER A 133 3.10 16.38 -5.07
C SER A 133 4.36 17.25 -5.02
N TYR A 134 5.24 17.15 -6.03
CA TYR A 134 6.38 18.05 -6.21
C TYR A 134 6.02 19.27 -7.06
N THR A 135 5.24 19.06 -8.12
CA THR A 135 4.85 20.12 -9.06
C THR A 135 4.06 21.23 -8.35
N VAL A 136 3.19 20.89 -7.40
CA VAL A 136 2.43 21.88 -6.60
C VAL A 136 3.34 22.80 -5.77
N LEU A 137 4.56 22.36 -5.46
CA LEU A 137 5.58 23.14 -4.77
C LEU A 137 6.52 23.90 -5.72
N GLY A 138 6.28 23.83 -7.04
CA GLY A 138 7.19 24.36 -8.06
C GLY A 138 8.50 23.59 -8.16
N LEU A 139 8.51 22.32 -7.76
CA LEU A 139 9.69 21.45 -7.81
C LEU A 139 9.55 20.43 -8.95
N GLU A 140 10.68 20.11 -9.58
CA GLU A 140 10.77 18.96 -10.48
C GLU A 140 10.69 17.66 -9.68
N PRO A 141 9.84 16.70 -10.07
CA PRO A 141 9.76 15.41 -9.39
C PRO A 141 11.10 14.67 -9.45
N PRO A 142 11.67 14.23 -8.30
CA PRO A 142 12.85 13.38 -8.31
C PRO A 142 12.47 11.96 -8.79
N PRO A 143 13.47 11.11 -9.12
CA PRO A 143 13.22 9.69 -9.35
C PRO A 143 12.43 9.07 -8.20
N LYS A 144 11.67 8.02 -8.51
CA LYS A 144 10.82 7.37 -7.50
C LYS A 144 11.70 6.77 -6.38
N PRO A 145 11.23 6.73 -5.11
CA PRO A 145 12.01 6.26 -3.99
C PRO A 145 12.58 4.85 -4.19
N VAL A 146 13.83 4.66 -3.76
CA VAL A 146 14.44 3.32 -3.67
C VAL A 146 13.84 2.59 -2.47
N PRO A 147 13.32 1.35 -2.62
CA PRO A 147 12.68 0.64 -1.53
C PRO A 147 13.68 0.26 -0.43
N GLY A 148 13.19 0.26 0.81
CA GLY A 148 13.90 -0.26 1.96
C GLY A 148 14.04 -1.79 1.93
N ALA A 149 14.60 -2.35 3.01
CA ALA A 149 14.67 -3.79 3.17
C ALA A 149 13.28 -4.35 3.52
N PRO A 150 12.79 -5.40 2.83
CA PRO A 150 11.60 -6.12 3.26
C PRO A 150 11.92 -6.98 4.49
N ASP A 151 10.89 -7.40 5.22
CA ASP A 151 11.02 -8.31 6.35
C ASP A 151 10.58 -9.71 5.93
N ALA A 152 11.55 -10.58 5.66
CA ALA A 152 11.30 -11.95 5.23
C ALA A 152 11.01 -12.88 6.40
N PHE A 153 10.06 -13.79 6.22
CA PHE A 153 9.68 -14.81 7.19
C PHE A 153 9.27 -16.12 6.50
N LEU A 154 9.36 -17.22 7.24
CA LEU A 154 8.97 -18.53 6.74
C LEU A 154 7.46 -18.74 6.92
N VAL A 155 6.84 -19.36 5.94
CA VAL A 155 5.41 -19.70 5.93
C VAL A 155 5.22 -21.14 5.47
N THR A 156 4.03 -21.70 5.65
CA THR A 156 3.67 -23.01 5.08
C THR A 156 2.27 -22.98 4.46
N ASN A 157 2.10 -23.73 3.37
CA ASN A 157 0.77 -24.04 2.82
C ASN A 157 0.27 -25.44 3.25
N GLY A 158 0.86 -26.01 4.30
CA GLY A 158 0.59 -27.34 4.83
C GLY A 158 1.42 -28.46 4.20
N THR A 159 1.77 -28.35 2.91
CA THR A 159 2.54 -29.38 2.20
C THR A 159 3.98 -28.97 1.90
N HIS A 160 4.23 -27.66 1.78
CA HIS A 160 5.55 -27.09 1.51
C HIS A 160 5.84 -25.95 2.49
N ALA A 161 7.10 -25.82 2.87
CA ALA A 161 7.62 -24.59 3.45
C ALA A 161 7.85 -23.58 2.33
N GLY A 162 7.63 -22.32 2.64
CA GLY A 162 7.82 -21.21 1.73
C GLY A 162 8.40 -20.00 2.43
N LEU A 163 8.71 -19.01 1.61
CA LEU A 163 9.14 -17.69 2.00
C LEU A 163 8.00 -16.72 1.69
N SER A 164 7.70 -15.86 2.66
CA SER A 164 6.92 -14.66 2.44
C SER A 164 7.67 -13.48 3.05
N TRP A 165 7.14 -12.27 2.85
CA TRP A 165 7.74 -11.07 3.40
C TRP A 165 6.72 -9.95 3.53
N ARG A 166 6.93 -9.10 4.54
CA ARG A 166 6.34 -7.76 4.56
C ARG A 166 7.09 -6.91 3.55
N GLY A 167 6.37 -6.45 2.53
CA GLY A 167 6.96 -5.69 1.44
C GLY A 167 7.41 -4.28 1.83
N SER A 168 8.16 -3.65 0.93
CA SER A 168 8.63 -2.27 1.09
C SER A 168 7.86 -1.36 0.16
N ALA A 169 7.45 -0.19 0.64
CA ALA A 169 6.92 0.86 -0.22
C ALA A 169 7.88 1.14 -1.39
N TRP A 170 7.32 1.34 -2.59
CA TRP A 170 8.05 1.55 -3.84
C TRP A 170 8.83 0.35 -4.40
N ALA A 171 8.69 -0.84 -3.82
CA ALA A 171 9.14 -2.07 -4.44
C ALA A 171 8.18 -2.49 -5.56
N GLN A 172 8.70 -2.68 -6.77
CA GLN A 172 7.91 -3.17 -7.90
C GLN A 172 7.99 -4.70 -8.04
N GLN A 173 9.12 -5.26 -7.61
CA GLN A 173 9.42 -6.68 -7.65
C GLN A 173 10.55 -6.99 -6.65
N TYR A 174 10.81 -8.27 -6.46
CA TYR A 174 11.79 -8.77 -5.52
C TYR A 174 12.68 -9.83 -6.14
N GLU A 175 13.94 -9.78 -5.72
CA GLU A 175 14.90 -10.84 -5.92
C GLU A 175 14.93 -11.75 -4.69
N VAL A 176 14.93 -13.05 -4.90
CA VAL A 176 15.05 -14.06 -3.85
C VAL A 176 16.42 -14.71 -3.94
N TYR A 177 17.09 -14.82 -2.81
CA TYR A 177 18.42 -15.40 -2.69
C TYR A 177 18.38 -16.62 -1.77
N GLY A 178 19.22 -17.61 -2.08
CA GLY A 178 19.37 -18.80 -1.27
C GLY A 178 20.84 -19.23 -1.12
N ALA A 179 21.19 -19.79 0.05
CA ALA A 179 22.54 -20.25 0.37
C ALA A 179 22.51 -21.54 1.19
N PHE A 180 23.53 -22.39 1.01
CA PHE A 180 23.80 -23.47 1.95
C PHE A 180 24.34 -22.94 3.28
N LEU A 181 24.01 -23.63 4.37
CA LEU A 181 24.51 -23.33 5.71
C LEU A 181 26.05 -23.30 5.77
N GLN A 182 26.71 -24.24 5.10
CA GLN A 182 28.15 -24.44 5.20
C GLN A 182 28.96 -23.36 4.48
N ASP A 183 28.43 -22.85 3.36
CA ASP A 183 29.18 -21.96 2.46
C ASP A 183 28.78 -20.49 2.58
N LEU A 184 27.56 -20.21 3.08
CA LEU A 184 26.97 -18.86 3.23
C LEU A 184 27.05 -17.97 1.98
N ARG A 185 27.24 -18.57 0.80
CA ARG A 185 27.21 -17.88 -0.49
C ARG A 185 25.79 -17.81 -1.01
N PHE A 186 25.20 -16.62 -0.93
CA PHE A 186 23.86 -16.36 -1.45
C PHE A 186 23.87 -16.30 -2.97
N ASN A 187 23.10 -17.19 -3.58
CA ASN A 187 22.86 -17.24 -5.01
C ASN A 187 21.49 -16.64 -5.30
N LEU A 188 21.37 -15.88 -6.37
CA LEU A 188 20.08 -15.42 -6.87
C LEU A 188 19.29 -16.63 -7.38
N ILE A 189 18.17 -16.95 -6.73
CA ILE A 189 17.32 -18.08 -7.09
C ILE A 189 16.05 -17.64 -7.81
N SER A 190 15.60 -16.38 -7.64
CA SER A 190 14.52 -15.80 -8.42
C SER A 190 14.72 -14.29 -8.58
N GLN A 191 14.43 -13.72 -9.75
CA GLN A 191 14.78 -12.32 -10.06
C GLN A 191 13.58 -11.35 -10.05
N SER A 192 12.36 -11.86 -10.28
CA SER A 192 11.19 -11.02 -10.58
C SER A 192 9.93 -11.54 -9.89
N VAL A 193 9.97 -11.62 -8.56
CA VAL A 193 8.77 -11.95 -7.77
C VAL A 193 8.00 -10.68 -7.46
N GLN A 194 6.72 -10.63 -7.79
CA GLN A 194 5.84 -9.53 -7.38
C GLN A 194 5.07 -9.91 -6.13
N ASP A 195 4.73 -8.92 -5.32
CA ASP A 195 3.89 -9.07 -4.12
C ASP A 195 2.54 -8.38 -4.27
N ASN A 196 2.12 -8.02 -5.49
CA ASN A 196 0.80 -7.43 -5.80
C ASN A 196 -0.36 -8.44 -5.72
N VAL A 197 -0.31 -9.27 -4.68
CA VAL A 197 -1.33 -10.23 -4.29
C VAL A 197 -1.99 -9.76 -3.01
N GLU A 198 -3.14 -10.35 -2.70
CA GLU A 198 -3.86 -10.06 -1.46
C GLU A 198 -3.06 -10.47 -0.22
N ALA A 199 -3.41 -9.88 0.91
CA ALA A 199 -2.85 -10.19 2.22
C ALA A 199 -2.78 -11.71 2.47
N GLY A 200 -1.60 -12.19 2.83
CA GLY A 200 -1.34 -13.60 3.14
C GLY A 200 -1.19 -14.52 1.92
N GLN A 201 -1.36 -14.02 0.69
CA GLN A 201 -1.28 -14.86 -0.53
C GLN A 201 0.13 -14.92 -1.14
N LEU A 202 1.05 -14.09 -0.65
CA LEU A 202 2.44 -14.12 -1.11
C LEU A 202 3.14 -15.38 -0.57
N PHE A 203 3.53 -16.27 -1.48
CA PHE A 203 4.18 -17.52 -1.14
C PHE A 203 5.21 -17.93 -2.20
N VAL A 204 6.48 -18.00 -1.81
CA VAL A 204 7.56 -18.55 -2.65
C VAL A 204 7.95 -19.92 -2.11
N PRO A 205 7.72 -21.03 -2.83
CA PRO A 205 8.08 -22.36 -2.33
C PRO A 205 9.59 -22.50 -2.17
N LEU A 206 10.03 -23.05 -1.03
CA LEU A 206 11.44 -23.28 -0.75
C LEU A 206 11.78 -24.78 -0.74
N ASP A 207 12.98 -25.10 -1.19
CA ASP A 207 13.58 -26.43 -1.00
C ASP A 207 14.83 -26.33 -0.13
N PRO A 208 14.77 -26.72 1.16
CA PRO A 208 15.93 -26.64 2.04
C PRO A 208 17.02 -27.68 1.72
N HIS A 209 16.75 -28.66 0.85
CA HIS A 209 17.75 -29.64 0.40
C HIS A 209 18.60 -29.09 -0.76
N ASP A 210 18.03 -28.14 -1.53
CA ASP A 210 18.72 -27.47 -2.63
C ASP A 210 18.40 -25.96 -2.62
N PRO A 211 18.87 -25.22 -1.59
CA PRO A 211 18.53 -23.82 -1.38
C PRO A 211 19.06 -22.87 -2.47
N THR A 212 19.99 -23.34 -3.31
CA THR A 212 20.57 -22.54 -4.40
C THR A 212 19.88 -22.77 -5.75
N LYS A 213 18.89 -23.67 -5.80
CA LYS A 213 18.18 -24.00 -7.03
C LYS A 213 17.35 -22.82 -7.52
N PRO A 214 17.45 -22.45 -8.82
CA PRO A 214 16.56 -21.46 -9.39
C PRO A 214 15.08 -21.84 -9.27
N ILE A 215 14.27 -20.89 -8.81
CA ILE A 215 12.82 -21.00 -8.67
C ILE A 215 12.17 -20.18 -9.78
N LYS A 216 11.40 -20.86 -10.63
CA LYS A 216 10.56 -20.21 -11.63
C LYS A 216 9.17 -19.99 -11.06
N ILE A 217 8.82 -18.74 -10.80
CA ILE A 217 7.48 -18.35 -10.39
C ILE A 217 6.70 -17.99 -11.64
N THR A 218 5.58 -18.67 -11.87
CA THR A 218 4.65 -18.33 -12.94
C THR A 218 3.63 -17.34 -12.38
N LEU A 219 3.74 -16.08 -12.80
CA LEU A 219 2.72 -15.08 -12.50
C LEU A 219 1.45 -15.38 -13.30
N PRO A 220 0.26 -15.08 -12.76
CA PRO A 220 -0.98 -15.17 -13.52
C PRO A 220 -0.96 -14.21 -14.71
N ALA A 221 -1.81 -14.48 -15.70
CA ALA A 221 -1.98 -13.58 -16.83
C ALA A 221 -2.45 -12.20 -16.33
N PRO A 222 -1.91 -11.10 -16.87
CA PRO A 222 -2.36 -9.76 -16.50
C PRO A 222 -3.87 -9.62 -16.69
N ILE A 223 -4.53 -9.03 -15.70
CA ILE A 223 -5.95 -8.68 -15.80
C ILE A 223 -6.07 -7.46 -16.73
N PRO A 224 -6.96 -7.51 -17.74
CA PRO A 224 -7.18 -6.37 -18.62
C PRO A 224 -7.80 -5.20 -17.85
N GLU A 225 -7.61 -3.99 -18.37
CA GLU A 225 -8.23 -2.77 -17.84
C GLU A 225 -9.74 -2.95 -17.65
N ARG A 226 -10.24 -2.53 -16.48
CA ARG A 226 -11.65 -2.53 -16.15
C ARG A 226 -12.14 -1.10 -16.02
N SER A 227 -13.29 -0.80 -16.63
CA SER A 227 -13.86 0.54 -16.59
C SER A 227 -14.38 0.88 -15.20
N HIS A 228 -14.12 2.13 -14.79
CA HIS A 228 -14.71 2.76 -13.60
C HIS A 228 -15.94 3.62 -13.95
N ALA A 229 -16.41 3.59 -15.20
CA ALA A 229 -17.52 4.40 -15.69
C ALA A 229 -18.78 4.22 -14.83
N GLY A 230 -19.52 5.32 -14.67
CA GLY A 230 -20.80 5.30 -13.96
C GLY A 230 -20.68 5.12 -12.45
N PHE A 231 -19.49 5.29 -11.86
CA PHE A 231 -19.38 5.44 -10.41
C PHE A 231 -20.20 6.66 -9.94
N ILE A 232 -20.97 6.45 -8.88
CA ILE A 232 -21.76 7.48 -8.20
C ILE A 232 -21.51 7.30 -6.71
N ASP A 233 -21.11 8.37 -6.02
CA ASP A 233 -21.00 8.34 -4.57
C ASP A 233 -22.41 8.26 -3.95
N THR A 234 -22.73 7.10 -3.37
CA THR A 234 -24.01 6.82 -2.71
C THR A 234 -23.86 6.67 -1.20
N LYS A 235 -22.67 6.91 -0.64
CA LYS A 235 -22.35 6.67 0.78
C LYS A 235 -23.26 7.42 1.74
N TRP A 236 -23.75 8.59 1.32
CA TRP A 236 -24.60 9.48 2.12
C TRP A 236 -26.07 9.46 1.70
N CYS A 237 -26.44 8.53 0.81
CA CYS A 237 -27.76 8.39 0.25
C CYS A 237 -28.67 7.42 1.01
N LEU A 238 -28.40 7.19 2.30
CA LEU A 238 -29.24 6.32 3.13
C LEU A 238 -30.66 6.91 3.27
N PRO A 239 -31.72 6.06 3.31
CA PRO A 239 -33.08 6.51 3.59
C PRO A 239 -33.14 7.34 4.88
N GLY A 240 -33.59 8.59 4.79
CA GLY A 240 -33.64 9.54 5.91
C GLY A 240 -32.47 10.52 6.01
N SER A 241 -31.49 10.45 5.10
CA SER A 241 -30.43 11.45 4.98
C SER A 241 -30.99 12.81 4.52
N PRO A 242 -30.52 13.94 5.09
CA PRO A 242 -30.92 15.28 4.66
C PRO A 242 -30.32 15.68 3.30
N ALA A 243 -29.36 14.91 2.76
CA ALA A 243 -28.70 15.22 1.50
C ALA A 243 -29.54 14.74 0.30
N PRO A 244 -29.83 15.60 -0.70
CA PRO A 244 -30.53 15.18 -1.91
C PRO A 244 -29.64 14.24 -2.74
N CYS A 245 -30.11 13.02 -2.96
CA CYS A 245 -29.44 12.06 -3.83
C CYS A 245 -29.59 12.43 -5.31
N PRO A 246 -28.62 12.03 -6.16
CA PRO A 246 -28.84 12.01 -7.59
C PRO A 246 -30.12 11.21 -7.89
N LEU A 247 -31.09 11.82 -8.56
CA LEU A 247 -32.36 11.19 -8.91
C LEU A 247 -32.07 9.95 -9.78
N GLY A 248 -32.45 8.75 -9.29
CA GLY A 248 -32.40 7.50 -10.06
C GLY A 248 -31.46 6.39 -9.55
N VAL A 249 -30.95 6.47 -8.32
CA VAL A 249 -30.15 5.38 -7.73
C VAL A 249 -31.07 4.27 -7.20
N ASP A 250 -31.11 3.13 -7.89
CA ASP A 250 -31.67 1.88 -7.34
C ASP A 250 -30.62 1.24 -6.42
N PHE A 251 -30.89 1.17 -5.12
CA PHE A 251 -30.03 0.46 -4.18
C PHE A 251 -30.14 -1.05 -4.45
N PRO A 252 -29.02 -1.76 -4.64
CA PRO A 252 -29.03 -3.22 -4.63
C PRO A 252 -29.58 -3.67 -3.28
N LYS A 253 -30.61 -4.54 -3.30
CA LYS A 253 -31.09 -5.17 -2.07
C LYS A 253 -29.90 -5.88 -1.41
N GLN A 254 -29.66 -5.55 -0.15
CA GLN A 254 -28.68 -6.24 0.69
C GLN A 254 -28.98 -7.74 0.61
N VAL A 255 -28.10 -8.50 -0.04
CA VAL A 255 -28.15 -9.95 0.02
C VAL A 255 -27.51 -10.28 1.35
N ASP A 256 -28.34 -10.59 2.34
CA ASP A 256 -27.88 -11.17 3.60
C ASP A 256 -27.15 -12.47 3.27
N ASP A 257 -25.82 -12.43 3.31
CA ASP A 257 -25.00 -13.63 3.32
C ASP A 257 -25.18 -14.29 4.70
N PRO A 258 -25.82 -15.48 4.79
CA PRO A 258 -26.11 -16.11 6.07
C PRO A 258 -24.86 -16.65 6.78
N SER A 259 -23.65 -16.45 6.26
CA SER A 259 -22.43 -17.10 6.73
C SER A 259 -21.43 -16.21 7.49
N ASN A 260 -21.78 -14.97 7.85
CA ASN A 260 -20.87 -14.09 8.61
C ASN A 260 -21.28 -13.88 10.08
N PRO A 261 -20.73 -14.64 11.06
CA PRO A 261 -21.08 -14.49 12.46
C PRO A 261 -20.20 -13.42 13.13
N ARG A 262 -20.41 -12.14 12.80
CA ARG A 262 -19.88 -11.01 13.60
C ARG A 262 -20.83 -9.82 13.62
N SER A 263 -22.05 -10.05 14.10
CA SER A 263 -22.88 -8.99 14.68
C SER A 263 -22.99 -9.27 16.18
N ASN A 264 -22.16 -8.58 16.95
CA ASN A 264 -22.31 -8.24 18.38
C ASN A 264 -20.94 -7.99 19.00
N GLN A 265 -20.32 -6.83 18.74
CA GLN A 265 -19.45 -6.24 19.75
C GLN A 265 -19.68 -4.73 19.83
N THR A 266 -20.29 -4.39 20.96
CA THR A 266 -20.49 -3.10 21.59
C THR A 266 -19.21 -2.27 21.69
N GLN A 267 -19.41 -0.97 21.56
CA GLN A 267 -18.48 0.13 21.81
C GLN A 267 -17.64 -0.07 23.08
N HIS A 268 -16.33 0.07 22.96
CA HIS A 268 -15.48 0.57 24.04
C HIS A 268 -14.47 1.57 23.49
N THR A 269 -14.64 2.81 23.95
CA THR A 269 -13.65 3.89 23.94
C THR A 269 -12.52 3.57 24.92
N ILE A 270 -11.32 4.09 24.70
CA ILE A 270 -10.44 4.75 25.70
C ILE A 270 -9.25 5.40 24.98
N PHE A 271 -9.03 6.67 25.32
CA PHE A 271 -7.85 7.49 25.04
C PHE A 271 -6.83 7.37 26.20
N SER A 272 -5.56 7.70 25.89
CA SER A 272 -4.43 8.08 26.78
C SER A 272 -3.85 7.00 27.71
N ASP A 273 -2.54 6.88 27.96
CA ASP A 273 -1.45 7.85 28.09
C ASP A 273 -0.08 7.28 27.68
N ALA A 274 0.85 8.20 27.43
CA ALA A 274 2.25 7.96 27.15
C ALA A 274 3.15 8.09 28.42
N ILE A 275 4.42 7.69 28.26
CA ILE A 275 5.66 8.26 28.82
C ILE A 275 6.56 7.34 29.72
N ASP A 276 7.82 7.29 29.27
CA ASP A 276 9.14 7.03 29.91
C ASP A 276 9.50 5.64 30.48
N THR A 277 10.69 5.09 30.19
CA THR A 277 12.00 5.74 30.36
C THR A 277 13.09 5.09 29.51
N ALA A 278 13.97 5.93 28.96
CA ALA A 278 15.16 5.61 28.18
C ALA A 278 16.41 5.31 29.06
N GLN A 279 17.52 5.01 28.36
CA GLN A 279 18.96 5.19 28.71
C GLN A 279 19.76 3.87 28.86
N ASN A 280 20.96 3.69 28.31
CA ASN A 280 21.83 4.52 27.46
C ASN A 280 23.07 3.72 26.94
N ILE A 281 23.50 4.05 25.72
CA ILE A 281 24.89 4.36 25.28
C ILE A 281 25.94 3.22 25.21
N TYR A 282 26.49 2.97 24.01
CA TYR A 282 27.79 3.53 23.57
C TYR A 282 28.00 3.42 22.05
N LYS A 283 28.18 4.57 21.40
CA LYS A 283 28.84 4.73 20.09
C LYS A 283 30.36 4.88 20.31
N ARG A 284 31.18 4.30 19.42
CA ARG A 284 32.39 4.98 18.90
C ARG A 284 32.87 4.35 17.59
N LEU A 285 33.44 5.22 16.75
CA LEU A 285 33.86 5.03 15.36
C LEU A 285 35.23 4.34 15.21
N LEU A 286 35.34 3.53 14.15
CA LEU A 286 36.44 3.12 13.22
C LEU A 286 37.93 3.30 13.64
N PRO A 287 38.82 2.33 13.32
CA PRO A 287 39.57 2.40 12.04
C PRO A 287 39.88 1.04 11.36
N MET A 288 40.28 1.10 10.08
CA MET A 288 40.81 -0.03 9.29
C MET A 288 42.02 -0.69 9.98
N GLY A 289 41.95 -2.00 10.19
CA GLY A 289 43.05 -2.86 10.66
C GLY A 289 43.43 -3.94 9.63
N PRO A 290 44.62 -4.55 9.73
CA PRO A 290 45.15 -5.51 8.76
C PRO A 290 44.36 -6.83 8.78
N PRO A 291 44.48 -7.69 7.74
CA PRO A 291 43.65 -8.89 7.63
C PRO A 291 43.86 -9.81 8.83
N LEU A 292 42.75 -10.22 9.46
CA LEU A 292 42.72 -11.14 10.58
C LEU A 292 43.31 -12.50 10.17
N PRO A 293 44.09 -13.16 11.05
CA PRO A 293 44.57 -14.51 10.81
C PRO A 293 43.38 -15.48 10.71
N THR A 294 43.45 -16.42 9.75
CA THR A 294 42.52 -17.53 9.59
C THR A 294 42.57 -18.43 10.82
N ILE A 295 41.65 -18.19 11.74
CA ILE A 295 41.33 -19.13 12.82
C ILE A 295 40.56 -20.30 12.18
N PRO A 296 41.00 -21.56 12.31
CA PRO A 296 40.18 -22.68 11.91
C PRO A 296 38.92 -22.66 12.76
N LEU A 297 37.74 -22.48 12.14
CA LEU A 297 36.48 -22.66 12.82
C LEU A 297 36.48 -24.06 13.44
N PRO A 298 36.24 -24.21 14.76
CA PRO A 298 36.02 -25.53 15.33
C PRO A 298 34.85 -26.15 14.55
N GLN A 299 35.02 -27.39 14.09
CA GLN A 299 33.93 -28.20 13.56
C GLN A 299 32.89 -28.38 14.67
N LEU A 300 32.04 -27.37 14.84
CA LEU A 300 30.75 -27.50 15.47
C LEU A 300 30.01 -28.50 14.59
N SER A 301 29.95 -29.75 15.06
CA SER A 301 29.06 -30.77 14.53
C SER A 301 27.62 -30.35 14.82
N LEU A 302 27.16 -29.30 14.15
CA LEU A 302 25.78 -28.89 14.12
C LEU A 302 25.10 -29.94 13.24
N SER A 303 24.36 -30.85 13.85
CA SER A 303 23.57 -31.91 13.21
C SER A 303 22.35 -31.34 12.47
N PHE A 304 22.43 -30.12 11.95
CA PHE A 304 21.32 -29.38 11.38
C PHE A 304 21.68 -29.03 9.94
N THR A 305 20.94 -29.61 8.99
CA THR A 305 21.05 -29.33 7.55
C THR A 305 19.90 -28.42 7.13
N GLY A 306 20.16 -27.47 6.23
CA GLY A 306 19.16 -26.49 5.81
C GLY A 306 19.73 -25.40 4.90
N GLY A 307 18.88 -24.43 4.58
CA GLY A 307 19.19 -23.31 3.70
C GLY A 307 18.89 -21.96 4.35
N TRP A 308 19.70 -20.96 4.02
CA TRP A 308 19.43 -19.55 4.31
C TRP A 308 18.76 -18.89 3.12
N PHE A 309 17.77 -18.04 3.38
CA PHE A 309 17.01 -17.34 2.36
C PHE A 309 16.88 -15.85 2.72
N SER A 310 16.94 -14.98 1.72
CA SER A 310 16.75 -13.54 1.89
C SER A 310 16.10 -12.94 0.65
N VAL A 311 15.46 -11.78 0.81
CA VAL A 311 14.71 -11.11 -0.24
C VAL A 311 15.22 -9.68 -0.40
N ARG A 312 15.40 -9.22 -1.63
CA ARG A 312 15.77 -7.84 -1.93
C ARG A 312 14.65 -7.16 -2.70
N ALA A 313 14.25 -5.98 -2.25
CA ALA A 313 13.31 -5.15 -2.98
C ALA A 313 13.99 -4.45 -4.17
N ILE A 314 13.31 -4.40 -5.30
CA ILE A 314 13.75 -3.72 -6.53
C ILE A 314 12.72 -2.64 -6.87
N SER A 315 13.18 -1.41 -7.13
CA SER A 315 12.28 -0.32 -7.51
C SER A 315 11.68 -0.51 -8.91
N ALA A 316 10.68 0.31 -9.26
CA ALA A 316 10.10 0.34 -10.60
C ALA A 316 11.13 0.62 -11.71
N ASP A 317 12.16 1.42 -11.40
CA ASP A 317 13.27 1.75 -12.30
C ASP A 317 14.35 0.65 -12.35
N GLY A 318 14.14 -0.49 -11.68
CA GLY A 318 15.11 -1.58 -11.59
C GLY A 318 16.27 -1.32 -10.64
N THR A 319 16.18 -0.28 -9.79
CA THR A 319 17.24 0.04 -8.83
C THR A 319 17.16 -0.91 -7.62
N PRO A 320 18.23 -1.63 -7.27
CA PRO A 320 18.24 -2.49 -6.10
C PRO A 320 18.12 -1.68 -4.81
N GLY A 321 17.14 -2.04 -3.98
CA GLY A 321 16.92 -1.49 -2.65
C GLY A 321 17.52 -2.35 -1.55
N GLY A 322 16.89 -2.32 -0.37
CA GLY A 322 17.36 -3.06 0.80
C GLY A 322 17.21 -4.58 0.68
N LEU A 323 18.16 -5.30 1.27
CA LEU A 323 18.13 -6.75 1.45
C LEU A 323 17.59 -7.08 2.84
N SER A 324 16.66 -8.03 2.93
CA SER A 324 16.08 -8.51 4.19
C SER A 324 17.15 -9.13 5.09
N GLN A 325 16.82 -9.26 6.38
CA GLN A 325 17.50 -10.25 7.21
C GLN A 325 17.27 -11.66 6.63
N SER A 326 18.27 -12.53 6.77
CA SER A 326 18.18 -13.90 6.29
C SER A 326 17.42 -14.78 7.27
N VAL A 327 16.55 -15.63 6.74
CA VAL A 327 15.84 -16.67 7.50
C VAL A 327 16.41 -18.04 7.19
N PHE A 328 16.40 -18.94 8.17
CA PHE A 328 16.95 -20.29 8.04
C PHE A 328 15.84 -21.34 8.06
N LEU A 329 15.76 -22.15 7.01
CA LEU A 329 14.84 -23.28 6.91
C LEU A 329 15.63 -24.59 7.04
N LYS A 330 15.26 -25.40 8.03
CA LYS A 330 15.83 -26.74 8.20
C LYS A 330 15.28 -27.73 7.17
N THR A 331 16.10 -28.71 6.81
CA THR A 331 15.70 -29.84 5.93
C THR A 331 14.60 -30.71 6.54
N ASP A 332 14.60 -30.91 7.86
CA ASP A 332 13.61 -31.66 8.62
C ASP A 332 12.43 -30.79 9.10
N TRP A 333 12.11 -29.71 8.37
CA TRP A 333 11.01 -28.82 8.73
C TRP A 333 9.68 -29.57 8.89
N ASN A 334 8.87 -29.12 9.84
CA ASN A 334 7.52 -29.62 10.09
C ASN A 334 6.55 -28.46 9.91
N ALA A 335 5.45 -28.69 9.18
CA ALA A 335 4.41 -27.69 8.95
C ALA A 335 3.88 -27.06 10.25
N ASN A 336 3.83 -27.81 11.36
CA ASN A 336 3.36 -27.28 12.65
C ASN A 336 4.37 -26.38 13.37
N ALA A 337 5.62 -26.28 12.89
CA ALA A 337 6.70 -25.48 13.48
C ALA A 337 6.97 -24.17 12.73
N VAL A 338 6.24 -23.91 11.64
CA VAL A 338 6.34 -22.71 10.80
C VAL A 338 5.04 -21.93 10.94
N ASN A 339 4.91 -21.18 12.03
CA ASN A 339 3.84 -20.20 12.27
C ASN A 339 4.42 -18.97 12.97
#